data_AF-A0A4Q5XIZ6-F1
#
_entry.id   AF-A0A4Q5XIZ6-F1
#
_cell.length_a   1.000
_cell.length_b   1.000
_cell.length_c   1.000
_cell.angle_alpha   90.00
_cell.angle_beta   90.00
_cell.angle_gamma   90.00
#
_symmetry.space_group_name_H-M   'P 1'
#
loop_
_entity.id
_entity.type
_entity.pdbx_description
1 polymer ?
#
loop_
_entity_poly.entity_id
_entity_poly.type
_entity_poly.pdbx_seq_one_letter_code
_entity_poly.pdbx_strand_id
1 'polypeptide(L)'
;MSTPKRYAAFALCLCASWLVAAGCGSGSPMDTAGPQGSSGSSNGGAGGTSGGPTVFDPGGTSSGGGQGQLNSLCGPVTPSMCLPEDSSACATYEPPSGGAGGVGGEGGGGGASAGEGGALHVGGAPGSAGTPGGGADAAGAPANGGAPDGGGESSGGAGGQGGEGQEPPPLPAYGCQVSHQNNKTVRSCVRAGVGLANAPCFSAGDCAPGLACVTEGEAGRCLPYCCDFTTPCEAGSYCAPRPLRKGPAESSDAEPTPVPVCVPADGCSLEDRYPCASGTECRCQGGTACMVVRDDGTTTCLKPGSGQQGEECPCAWNHVCSKVTNRCIQICRTDATESECGEQKCQAASELPDKFGFCVGPVR
;
A
#
# COMPACT_ATOMS: atom_id res chain seq x y z
N MET A 1 19.78 -19.15 -64.72
CA MET A 1 18.80 -20.23 -64.43
C MET A 1 17.79 -19.68 -63.44
N SER A 2 16.55 -19.57 -63.91
CA SER A 2 15.30 -19.22 -63.22
C SER A 2 15.06 -20.10 -61.97
N THR A 3 14.25 -19.79 -60.96
CA THR A 3 13.00 -18.98 -60.85
C THR A 3 12.66 -18.84 -59.35
N PRO A 4 11.89 -17.81 -58.93
CA PRO A 4 11.40 -17.62 -57.55
C PRO A 4 10.10 -18.39 -57.27
N LYS A 5 9.82 -18.72 -55.99
CA LYS A 5 8.51 -19.26 -55.55
C LYS A 5 7.70 -18.21 -54.79
N ARG A 6 6.53 -17.92 -55.34
CA ARG A 6 5.39 -17.18 -54.78
C ARG A 6 4.48 -18.14 -53.99
N TYR A 7 3.84 -17.67 -52.93
CA TYR A 7 2.58 -18.20 -52.38
C TYR A 7 1.70 -16.97 -52.11
N ALA A 8 0.66 -16.66 -52.91
CA ALA A 8 -0.70 -17.23 -52.89
C ALA A 8 -1.36 -17.00 -51.51
N ALA A 9 -2.07 -15.89 -51.29
CA ALA A 9 -3.47 -15.63 -51.67
C ALA A 9 -4.43 -16.73 -51.16
N PHE A 10 -5.09 -16.47 -50.04
CA PHE A 10 -6.34 -17.13 -49.67
C PHE A 10 -7.40 -16.07 -49.41
N ALA A 11 -8.41 -16.11 -50.27
CA ALA A 11 -9.59 -15.28 -50.25
C ALA A 11 -10.79 -16.11 -49.75
N LEU A 12 -11.72 -15.40 -49.10
CA LEU A 12 -13.17 -15.56 -49.17
C LEU A 12 -13.83 -16.86 -48.66
N CYS A 13 -14.79 -16.66 -47.74
CA CYS A 13 -16.09 -17.33 -47.55
C CYS A 13 -16.41 -17.34 -46.04
N LEU A 14 -17.62 -17.10 -45.51
CA LEU A 14 -18.96 -16.91 -46.06
C LEU A 14 -19.90 -16.61 -44.87
N CYS A 15 -21.05 -16.03 -45.20
CA CYS A 15 -22.35 -16.15 -44.50
C CYS A 15 -22.75 -15.16 -43.38
N ALA A 16 -23.60 -14.24 -43.82
CA ALA A 16 -24.68 -13.56 -43.13
C ALA A 16 -25.64 -14.49 -42.36
N SER A 17 -26.32 -13.97 -41.32
CA SER A 17 -27.78 -13.64 -41.33
C SER A 17 -28.40 -13.58 -39.91
N TRP A 18 -29.53 -12.86 -39.84
CA TRP A 18 -30.62 -12.79 -38.83
C TRP A 18 -30.53 -11.62 -37.82
N LEU A 19 -31.23 -10.48 -38.01
CA LEU A 19 -32.68 -10.15 -37.99
C LEU A 19 -33.39 -10.26 -36.62
N VAL A 20 -33.64 -9.06 -36.04
CA VAL A 20 -34.90 -8.51 -35.52
C VAL A 20 -35.75 -9.34 -34.55
N ALA A 21 -35.94 -8.79 -33.34
CA ALA A 21 -37.20 -8.87 -32.61
C ALA A 21 -37.54 -7.51 -31.99
N ALA A 22 -38.62 -6.90 -32.49
CA ALA A 22 -39.31 -5.77 -31.89
C ALA A 22 -40.31 -6.30 -30.86
N GLY A 23 -40.47 -5.60 -29.73
CA GLY A 23 -41.49 -5.86 -28.72
C GLY A 23 -42.08 -4.56 -28.20
N CYS A 24 -43.33 -4.29 -28.59
CA CYS A 24 -44.17 -3.19 -28.11
C CYS A 24 -44.64 -3.40 -26.66
N GLY A 25 -44.78 -2.31 -25.91
CA GLY A 25 -45.58 -2.23 -24.69
C GLY A 25 -46.06 -0.79 -24.47
N SER A 26 -47.37 -0.58 -24.54
CA SER A 26 -48.05 0.72 -24.59
C SER A 26 -48.85 1.03 -23.31
N GLY A 27 -48.92 2.32 -22.93
CA GLY A 27 -50.00 2.98 -22.16
C GLY A 27 -49.89 2.89 -20.63
N SER A 28 -50.15 3.93 -19.82
CA SER A 28 -50.92 5.18 -20.01
C SER A 28 -50.61 6.19 -18.87
N PRO A 29 -51.07 7.46 -18.97
CA PRO A 29 -50.51 8.63 -18.26
C PRO A 29 -51.28 9.01 -16.98
N MET A 30 -50.63 9.76 -16.10
CA MET A 30 -51.32 10.67 -15.17
C MET A 30 -50.57 12.00 -15.07
N ASP A 31 -51.20 13.02 -15.64
CA ASP A 31 -50.98 14.43 -15.39
C ASP A 31 -51.38 14.80 -13.96
N THR A 32 -50.55 15.58 -13.28
CA THR A 32 -51.06 16.65 -12.40
C THR A 32 -50.03 17.78 -12.31
N ALA A 33 -50.38 18.89 -12.96
CA ALA A 33 -49.84 20.24 -12.75
C ALA A 33 -50.02 20.67 -11.27
N GLY A 34 -49.27 21.58 -10.64
CA GLY A 34 -48.22 22.57 -10.95
C GLY A 34 -47.89 23.25 -9.58
N PRO A 35 -47.48 24.53 -9.45
CA PRO A 35 -46.90 25.46 -10.44
C PRO A 35 -45.60 26.18 -9.97
N GLN A 36 -44.88 26.70 -10.97
CA GLN A 36 -44.17 27.99 -11.09
C GLN A 36 -43.36 28.65 -9.94
N GLY A 37 -42.15 29.08 -10.33
CA GLY A 37 -41.46 30.31 -9.90
C GLY A 37 -40.01 30.03 -9.50
N SER A 38 -38.95 30.72 -9.96
CA SER A 38 -38.82 31.92 -10.78
C SER A 38 -37.35 32.04 -11.24
N SER A 39 -37.16 32.61 -12.44
CA SER A 39 -36.10 33.55 -12.83
C SER A 39 -34.65 33.34 -12.33
N GLY A 40 -33.80 32.89 -13.26
CA GLY A 40 -32.68 33.68 -13.80
C GLY A 40 -31.53 34.08 -12.88
N SER A 41 -30.31 33.64 -13.22
CA SER A 41 -29.19 34.58 -13.39
C SER A 41 -28.04 33.91 -14.13
N SER A 42 -27.82 34.36 -15.36
CA SER A 42 -26.53 34.31 -16.03
C SER A 42 -25.53 35.15 -15.23
N ASN A 43 -24.39 34.56 -14.85
CA ASN A 43 -23.14 35.30 -14.70
C ASN A 43 -21.96 34.34 -14.80
N GLY A 44 -21.08 34.64 -15.76
CA GLY A 44 -19.78 34.02 -15.86
C GLY A 44 -18.93 34.33 -14.63
N GLY A 45 -18.22 33.31 -14.17
CA GLY A 45 -17.16 33.42 -13.17
C GLY A 45 -15.95 32.66 -13.68
N ALA A 46 -15.11 33.33 -14.46
CA ALA A 46 -13.71 32.97 -14.58
C ALA A 46 -13.00 33.37 -13.28
N GLY A 47 -12.13 32.49 -12.77
CA GLY A 47 -11.20 32.82 -11.69
C GLY A 47 -11.53 32.15 -10.35
N GLY A 48 -11.10 30.90 -10.19
CA GLY A 48 -10.97 30.22 -8.90
C GLY A 48 -9.63 29.49 -8.88
N THR A 49 -8.72 29.96 -8.05
CA THR A 49 -7.35 29.48 -7.85
C THR A 49 -7.30 28.04 -7.34
N SER A 50 -6.68 27.16 -8.12
CA SER A 50 -5.74 26.10 -7.68
C SER A 50 -5.96 25.53 -6.27
N GLY A 51 -7.05 24.79 -6.06
CA GLY A 51 -7.06 23.66 -5.13
C GLY A 51 -6.68 22.43 -5.94
N GLY A 52 -5.44 21.96 -5.84
CA GLY A 52 -5.02 20.72 -6.50
C GLY A 52 -5.94 19.57 -6.04
N PRO A 53 -6.45 18.74 -6.96
CA PRO A 53 -7.20 17.55 -6.55
C PRO A 53 -6.27 16.68 -5.69
N THR A 54 -6.73 16.15 -4.56
CA THR A 54 -5.95 15.18 -3.77
C THR A 54 -6.13 13.80 -4.42
N VAL A 55 -5.10 13.29 -5.12
CA VAL A 55 -5.27 12.30 -6.22
C VAL A 55 -4.99 10.81 -5.87
N PHE A 56 -4.93 10.31 -4.63
CA PHE A 56 -4.28 8.98 -4.43
C PHE A 56 -5.02 7.89 -3.58
N ASP A 57 -5.74 6.93 -4.18
CA ASP A 57 -6.06 5.64 -3.52
C ASP A 57 -5.39 4.45 -4.25
N PRO A 58 -4.42 3.76 -3.63
CA PRO A 58 -3.65 2.71 -4.30
C PRO A 58 -4.29 1.32 -4.33
N GLY A 59 -5.52 1.08 -3.83
CA GLY A 59 -5.98 -0.31 -3.82
C GLY A 59 -7.37 -0.64 -3.29
N GLY A 60 -8.26 0.32 -3.07
CA GLY A 60 -9.64 0.03 -2.69
C GLY A 60 -10.46 -0.59 -3.83
N THR A 61 -10.62 -1.92 -3.87
CA THR A 61 -11.69 -2.58 -4.65
C THR A 61 -13.07 -2.47 -3.99
N SER A 62 -13.27 -1.54 -3.06
CA SER A 62 -14.58 -1.27 -2.46
C SER A 62 -15.39 -0.39 -3.41
N SER A 63 -16.11 -1.03 -4.32
CA SER A 63 -17.12 -0.42 -5.18
C SER A 63 -18.15 0.33 -4.33
N GLY A 64 -18.15 1.67 -4.38
CA GLY A 64 -19.17 2.49 -3.73
C GLY A 64 -18.77 3.93 -3.47
N GLY A 65 -18.60 4.72 -4.54
CA GLY A 65 -18.27 6.14 -4.46
C GLY A 65 -19.21 6.96 -3.58
N GLY A 66 -18.62 7.63 -2.59
CA GLY A 66 -19.26 8.61 -1.71
C GLY A 66 -18.27 8.96 -0.61
N GLN A 67 -18.03 10.25 -0.38
CA GLN A 67 -17.09 10.73 0.63
C GLN A 67 -17.29 9.98 1.97
N GLY A 68 -16.26 9.25 2.42
CA GLY A 68 -16.17 8.80 3.81
C GLY A 68 -16.81 7.47 4.20
N GLN A 69 -17.05 6.53 3.29
CA GLN A 69 -17.21 5.13 3.73
C GLN A 69 -15.85 4.60 4.19
N LEU A 70 -15.53 4.86 5.47
CA LEU A 70 -14.49 4.16 6.19
C LEU A 70 -14.67 2.66 5.92
N ASN A 71 -13.56 1.94 5.70
CA ASN A 71 -13.60 0.49 5.65
C ASN A 71 -14.46 0.01 6.83
N SER A 72 -15.39 -0.92 6.61
CA SER A 72 -16.33 -1.35 7.65
C SER A 72 -15.63 -1.80 8.97
N LEU A 73 -14.38 -2.23 8.87
CA LEU A 73 -13.51 -2.58 9.99
C LEU A 73 -12.96 -1.35 10.74
N CYS A 74 -12.92 -0.23 10.07
CA CYS A 74 -12.60 1.10 10.57
C CYS A 74 -13.88 1.89 10.91
N GLY A 75 -15.01 1.18 11.05
CA GLY A 75 -16.37 1.72 11.13
C GLY A 75 -16.54 2.88 12.13
N PRO A 76 -17.70 3.58 12.05
CA PRO A 76 -17.89 4.90 12.65
C PRO A 76 -17.53 4.92 14.14
N VAL A 77 -16.92 6.03 14.55
CA VAL A 77 -16.51 6.32 15.93
C VAL A 77 -17.75 6.43 16.81
N THR A 78 -18.33 5.29 17.17
CA THR A 78 -19.33 5.23 18.23
C THR A 78 -18.58 5.07 19.55
N PRO A 79 -18.99 5.76 20.64
CA PRO A 79 -18.27 5.74 21.92
C PRO A 79 -18.08 4.34 22.54
N SER A 80 -18.82 3.34 22.04
CA SER A 80 -18.81 1.96 22.53
C SER A 80 -18.02 0.98 21.65
N MET A 81 -17.42 1.44 20.54
CA MET A 81 -16.64 0.56 19.66
C MET A 81 -15.15 0.83 19.83
N CYS A 82 -14.38 -0.24 19.99
CA CYS A 82 -12.93 -0.13 19.97
C CYS A 82 -12.45 0.21 18.54
N LEU A 83 -11.49 1.12 18.42
CA LEU A 83 -10.86 1.49 17.15
C LEU A 83 -9.50 0.78 17.05
N PRO A 84 -9.23 0.00 15.98
CA PRO A 84 -7.99 -0.78 15.88
C PRO A 84 -6.71 0.05 15.86
N GLU A 85 -6.76 1.27 15.32
CA GLU A 85 -5.62 2.19 15.23
C GLU A 85 -5.34 2.99 16.50
N ASP A 86 -6.34 3.14 17.37
CA ASP A 86 -6.20 3.86 18.63
C ASP A 86 -5.70 2.89 19.70
N SER A 87 -4.40 2.99 20.00
CA SER A 87 -3.75 2.20 21.05
C SER A 87 -4.40 2.35 22.44
N SER A 88 -5.19 3.40 22.67
CA SER A 88 -5.90 3.67 23.92
C SER A 88 -7.36 3.21 23.92
N ALA A 89 -7.90 2.73 22.80
CA ALA A 89 -9.33 2.37 22.66
C ALA A 89 -9.83 1.33 23.66
N CYS A 90 -8.92 0.51 24.21
CA CYS A 90 -9.24 -0.52 25.19
C CYS A 90 -8.61 -0.23 26.57
N ALA A 91 -8.17 1.00 26.85
CA ALA A 91 -7.53 1.36 28.11
C ALA A 91 -8.46 1.19 29.33
N THR A 92 -9.78 1.38 29.14
CA THR A 92 -10.79 1.20 30.19
C THR A 92 -11.47 -0.17 30.14
N TYR A 93 -11.00 -1.09 29.29
CA TYR A 93 -11.60 -2.41 29.18
C TYR A 93 -11.19 -3.28 30.38
N GLU A 94 -12.18 -3.65 31.19
CA GLU A 94 -12.02 -4.65 32.24
C GLU A 94 -12.61 -5.97 31.73
N PRO A 95 -11.81 -7.05 31.62
CA PRO A 95 -12.37 -8.35 31.28
C PRO A 95 -13.39 -8.75 32.36
N PRO A 96 -14.52 -9.38 31.99
CA PRO A 96 -15.48 -9.86 32.97
C PRO A 96 -14.75 -10.77 33.97
N SER A 97 -14.83 -10.44 35.26
CA SER A 97 -14.09 -11.07 36.36
C SER A 97 -14.48 -12.53 36.64
N GLY A 98 -15.20 -13.17 35.72
CA GLY A 98 -15.74 -14.51 35.84
C GLY A 98 -14.87 -15.56 35.15
N GLY A 99 -13.99 -16.19 35.92
CA GLY A 99 -13.34 -17.44 35.56
C GLY A 99 -11.86 -17.32 35.33
N ALA A 100 -11.08 -17.48 36.40
CA ALA A 100 -9.70 -17.93 36.31
C ALA A 100 -9.67 -19.38 35.76
N GLY A 101 -10.11 -19.58 34.52
CA GLY A 101 -9.66 -20.70 33.71
C GLY A 101 -8.24 -20.37 33.34
N GLY A 102 -7.28 -20.92 34.08
CA GLY A 102 -5.86 -20.68 33.87
C GLY A 102 -5.54 -20.74 32.38
N VAL A 103 -4.97 -19.66 31.85
CA VAL A 103 -4.30 -19.68 30.56
C VAL A 103 -3.34 -20.86 30.59
N GLY A 104 -3.68 -21.93 29.89
CA GLY A 104 -2.67 -22.89 29.46
C GLY A 104 -1.68 -22.07 28.67
N GLY A 105 -0.52 -21.79 29.27
CA GLY A 105 0.55 -21.08 28.60
C GLY A 105 0.96 -21.90 27.39
N GLU A 106 0.41 -21.56 26.23
CA GLU A 106 0.97 -22.01 24.97
C GLU A 106 2.32 -21.30 24.84
N GLY A 107 3.37 -22.06 25.19
CA GLY A 107 4.75 -21.87 24.79
C GLY A 107 5.27 -20.44 24.86
N GLY A 108 5.68 -20.01 26.05
CA GLY A 108 6.62 -18.90 26.17
C GLY A 108 7.82 -19.17 25.25
N GLY A 109 7.93 -18.37 24.19
CA GLY A 109 9.19 -18.22 23.46
C GLY A 109 10.23 -17.79 24.49
N GLY A 110 11.18 -18.68 24.75
CA GLY A 110 12.22 -18.49 25.75
C GLY A 110 12.92 -17.16 25.50
N GLY A 111 12.84 -16.27 26.50
CA GLY A 111 13.75 -15.15 26.61
C GLY A 111 15.17 -15.70 26.69
N ALA A 112 15.95 -15.49 25.63
CA ALA A 112 17.40 -15.60 25.71
C ALA A 112 17.87 -14.52 26.69
N SER A 113 18.07 -14.95 27.94
CA SER A 113 18.76 -14.17 28.94
C SER A 113 20.19 -13.94 28.43
N ALA A 114 20.66 -12.71 28.48
CA ALA A 114 22.04 -12.34 28.19
C ALA A 114 22.99 -13.21 29.03
N GLY A 115 23.63 -14.18 28.37
CA GLY A 115 24.80 -14.87 28.90
C GLY A 115 26.04 -14.11 28.43
N GLU A 116 26.70 -13.43 29.35
CA GLU A 116 28.06 -12.96 29.16
C GLU A 116 28.99 -14.18 29.02
N GLY A 117 29.80 -14.20 27.94
CA GLY A 117 30.97 -15.08 27.84
C GLY A 117 31.07 -15.89 26.55
N GLY A 118 31.93 -15.45 25.63
CA GLY A 118 32.47 -16.29 24.57
C GLY A 118 32.60 -15.60 23.22
N ALA A 119 33.72 -14.90 23.00
CA ALA A 119 34.12 -14.48 21.68
C ALA A 119 34.40 -15.71 20.80
N LEU A 120 33.51 -16.00 19.86
CA LEU A 120 33.82 -16.80 18.68
C LEU A 120 33.58 -15.95 17.43
N HIS A 121 34.71 -15.60 16.83
CA HIS A 121 34.82 -14.95 15.54
C HIS A 121 34.38 -15.92 14.44
N VAL A 122 33.22 -15.65 13.82
CA VAL A 122 32.85 -16.24 12.53
C VAL A 122 32.35 -15.10 11.66
N GLY A 123 33.19 -14.71 10.70
CA GLY A 123 32.89 -13.71 9.68
C GLY A 123 31.82 -14.21 8.69
N GLY A 124 30.95 -13.30 8.28
CA GLY A 124 29.93 -13.55 7.27
C GLY A 124 29.04 -12.32 7.09
N ALA A 125 29.57 -11.29 6.45
CA ALA A 125 28.78 -10.14 6.01
C ALA A 125 27.88 -10.55 4.82
N PRO A 126 26.57 -10.24 4.82
CA PRO A 126 25.77 -10.33 3.61
C PRO A 126 26.11 -9.15 2.69
N GLY A 127 26.49 -9.49 1.46
CA GLY A 127 27.01 -8.57 0.46
C GLY A 127 26.00 -7.54 -0.01
N SER A 128 26.47 -6.29 -0.10
CA SER A 128 25.85 -5.22 -0.86
C SER A 128 25.88 -5.55 -2.36
N ALA A 129 24.72 -5.50 -3.00
CA ALA A 129 24.60 -5.64 -4.46
C ALA A 129 25.34 -4.49 -5.17
N GLY A 130 26.12 -4.87 -6.16
CA GLY A 130 27.13 -4.05 -6.81
C GLY A 130 26.62 -3.10 -7.89
N THR A 131 27.38 -2.02 -8.04
CA THR A 131 27.36 -1.10 -9.18
C THR A 131 28.19 -1.69 -10.34
N PRO A 132 27.70 -1.75 -11.59
CA PRO A 132 28.54 -2.10 -12.72
C PRO A 132 29.23 -0.84 -13.28
N GLY A 133 30.52 -0.71 -13.00
CA GLY A 133 31.41 0.30 -13.62
C GLY A 133 32.46 -0.40 -14.47
N GLY A 134 32.35 -0.24 -15.79
CA GLY A 134 33.31 -0.74 -16.78
C GLY A 134 34.68 -0.07 -16.68
N GLY A 135 35.72 -0.83 -17.05
CA GLY A 135 37.10 -0.39 -16.98
C GLY A 135 37.57 0.49 -18.14
N ALA A 136 38.69 1.16 -17.91
CA ALA A 136 39.74 1.39 -18.89
C ALA A 136 41.04 1.79 -18.15
N ASP A 137 42.15 1.38 -18.74
CA ASP A 137 43.50 1.27 -18.22
C ASP A 137 44.21 2.60 -17.89
N ALA A 138 45.15 2.57 -16.93
CA ALA A 138 46.48 3.16 -17.09
C ALA A 138 47.41 2.85 -15.89
N ALA A 139 48.64 2.50 -16.24
CA ALA A 139 49.72 2.03 -15.38
C ALA A 139 50.34 3.09 -14.44
N GLY A 140 50.98 2.66 -13.35
CA GLY A 140 52.07 3.44 -12.76
C GLY A 140 52.41 3.21 -11.29
N ALA A 141 53.45 2.40 -11.05
CA ALA A 141 54.46 2.47 -9.98
C ALA A 141 54.17 1.97 -8.54
N PRO A 142 55.17 1.30 -7.91
CA PRO A 142 55.09 0.78 -6.55
C PRO A 142 55.67 1.76 -5.52
N ALA A 143 55.08 1.81 -4.32
CA ALA A 143 55.71 2.46 -3.17
C ALA A 143 55.52 1.62 -1.91
N ASN A 144 56.64 1.49 -1.20
CA ASN A 144 56.90 0.66 -0.05
C ASN A 144 56.17 1.12 1.22
N GLY A 145 55.92 0.16 2.11
CA GLY A 145 56.45 0.18 3.47
C GLY A 145 55.70 0.99 4.53
N GLY A 146 55.38 0.31 5.64
CA GLY A 146 55.16 0.96 6.92
C GLY A 146 54.01 0.36 7.73
N ALA A 147 54.28 -0.74 8.43
CA ALA A 147 53.52 -1.11 9.61
C ALA A 147 54.03 -0.26 10.79
N PRO A 148 53.14 0.36 11.59
CA PRO A 148 53.46 0.67 12.97
C PRO A 148 52.68 -0.25 13.91
N ASP A 149 53.45 -1.06 14.63
CA ASP A 149 53.10 -1.53 15.96
C ASP A 149 52.80 -0.32 16.87
N GLY A 150 51.66 -0.37 17.55
CA GLY A 150 51.26 0.67 18.50
C GLY A 150 50.32 0.09 19.54
N GLY A 151 50.90 -0.43 20.62
CA GLY A 151 50.18 -0.88 21.81
C GLY A 151 49.38 0.25 22.43
N GLY A 152 48.07 0.04 22.61
CA GLY A 152 47.18 0.93 23.33
C GLY A 152 46.91 0.40 24.73
N GLU A 153 47.36 1.15 25.73
CA GLU A 153 47.14 0.93 27.16
C GLU A 153 45.64 0.88 27.49
N SER A 154 45.18 -0.25 28.05
CA SER A 154 43.86 -0.36 28.68
C SER A 154 43.84 0.44 29.96
N SER A 155 43.41 1.70 29.87
CA SER A 155 43.03 2.51 31.02
C SER A 155 41.62 2.06 31.47
N GLY A 156 41.55 1.43 32.63
CA GLY A 156 40.29 1.05 33.29
C GLY A 156 39.43 2.28 33.54
N GLY A 157 38.32 2.39 32.80
CA GLY A 157 37.31 3.43 33.00
C GLY A 157 36.59 3.25 34.33
N ALA A 158 36.48 4.33 35.09
CA ALA A 158 35.72 4.39 36.33
C ALA A 158 34.25 4.01 36.10
N GLY A 159 33.71 3.15 36.97
CA GLY A 159 32.31 2.72 36.92
C GLY A 159 31.36 3.92 36.97
N GLY A 160 30.60 4.10 35.89
CA GLY A 160 29.51 5.06 35.83
C GLY A 160 28.42 4.69 36.82
N GLN A 161 27.91 5.69 37.55
CA GLN A 161 26.74 5.55 38.41
C GLN A 161 25.58 5.04 37.55
N GLY A 162 25.02 3.89 37.93
CA GLY A 162 23.85 3.32 37.25
C GLY A 162 22.72 4.35 37.28
N GLY A 163 22.36 4.86 36.10
CA GLY A 163 21.20 5.72 35.96
C GLY A 163 19.97 4.97 36.47
N GLU A 164 19.14 5.66 37.26
CA GLU A 164 17.81 5.17 37.64
C GLU A 164 17.06 4.88 36.34
N GLY A 165 17.02 3.60 35.94
CA GLY A 165 16.31 3.17 34.76
C GLY A 165 14.85 3.51 34.98
N GLN A 166 14.35 4.52 34.28
CA GLN A 166 12.91 4.77 34.21
C GLN A 166 12.30 3.47 33.70
N GLU A 167 11.56 2.80 34.58
CA GLU A 167 10.75 1.66 34.19
C GLU A 167 9.85 2.13 33.04
N PRO A 168 9.96 1.51 31.85
CA PRO A 168 9.17 1.95 30.71
C PRO A 168 7.70 1.93 31.12
N PRO A 169 6.90 2.93 30.69
CA PRO A 169 5.50 3.00 31.05
C PRO A 169 4.85 1.64 30.75
N PRO A 170 4.02 1.11 31.68
CA PRO A 170 3.41 -0.20 31.50
C PRO A 170 2.63 -0.18 30.18
N LEU A 171 3.00 -1.09 29.26
CA LEU A 171 2.30 -1.20 28.00
C LEU A 171 0.83 -1.52 28.29
N PRO A 172 -0.12 -0.93 27.53
CA PRO A 172 -1.53 -1.25 27.66
C PRO A 172 -1.73 -2.78 27.52
N ALA A 173 -2.29 -3.40 28.55
CA ALA A 173 -2.50 -4.83 28.59
C ALA A 173 -3.53 -5.32 27.54
N TYR A 174 -4.33 -4.41 26.99
CA TYR A 174 -5.40 -4.68 26.05
C TYR A 174 -5.34 -3.73 24.86
N GLY A 175 -5.70 -4.23 23.69
CA GLY A 175 -5.80 -3.46 22.45
C GLY A 175 -7.05 -3.87 21.67
N CYS A 176 -7.51 -2.97 20.81
CA CYS A 176 -8.57 -3.30 19.87
C CYS A 176 -7.97 -4.13 18.74
N GLN A 177 -8.38 -5.38 18.63
CA GLN A 177 -7.92 -6.27 17.57
C GLN A 177 -9.07 -6.66 16.65
N VAL A 178 -8.75 -6.76 15.36
CA VAL A 178 -9.64 -7.33 14.36
C VAL A 178 -9.38 -8.84 14.31
N SER A 179 -10.43 -9.65 14.45
CA SER A 179 -10.36 -11.11 14.37
C SER A 179 -11.57 -11.69 13.65
N HIS A 180 -11.51 -12.94 13.19
CA HIS A 180 -12.72 -13.65 12.79
C HIS A 180 -13.34 -14.38 13.99
N GLN A 181 -14.64 -14.19 14.14
CA GLN A 181 -15.45 -14.96 15.07
C GLN A 181 -16.74 -15.39 14.36
N ASN A 182 -17.00 -16.70 14.32
CA ASN A 182 -18.20 -17.26 13.68
C ASN A 182 -18.39 -16.79 12.22
N ASN A 183 -17.32 -16.83 11.42
CA ASN A 183 -17.29 -16.34 10.02
C ASN A 183 -17.64 -14.85 9.85
N LYS A 184 -17.54 -14.06 10.91
CA LYS A 184 -17.68 -12.61 10.86
C LYS A 184 -16.42 -11.94 11.34
N THR A 185 -15.99 -10.91 10.64
CA THR A 185 -14.93 -10.05 11.13
C THR A 185 -15.47 -9.17 12.23
N VAL A 186 -14.88 -9.28 13.42
CA VAL A 186 -15.28 -8.53 14.60
C VAL A 186 -14.09 -7.74 15.12
N ARG A 187 -14.41 -6.62 15.77
CA ARG A 187 -13.46 -5.85 16.57
C ARG A 187 -13.74 -6.15 18.03
N SER A 188 -12.70 -6.46 18.79
CA SER A 188 -12.86 -6.71 20.22
C SER A 188 -11.62 -6.27 21.00
N CYS A 189 -11.85 -5.81 22.23
CA CYS A 189 -10.77 -5.59 23.17
C CYS A 189 -10.27 -6.95 23.67
N VAL A 190 -9.04 -7.27 23.30
CA VAL A 190 -8.37 -8.51 23.69
C VAL A 190 -7.01 -8.17 24.28
N ARG A 191 -6.40 -9.13 24.98
CA ARG A 191 -5.04 -8.95 25.48
C ARG A 191 -4.13 -8.69 24.27
N ALA A 192 -3.39 -7.59 24.34
CA ALA A 192 -2.44 -7.26 23.30
C ALA A 192 -1.10 -7.96 23.53
N GLY A 193 -0.39 -8.20 22.44
CA GLY A 193 0.97 -8.71 22.48
C GLY A 193 1.99 -7.59 22.68
N VAL A 194 3.26 -7.95 22.57
CA VAL A 194 4.39 -7.03 22.65
C VAL A 194 5.09 -6.86 21.30
N GLY A 195 4.62 -7.53 20.25
CA GLY A 195 5.18 -7.45 18.91
C GLY A 195 5.05 -6.03 18.34
N LEU A 196 6.18 -5.39 18.11
CA LEU A 196 6.26 -4.07 17.49
C LEU A 196 6.05 -4.13 15.97
N ALA A 197 6.04 -2.97 15.31
CA ALA A 197 5.94 -2.91 13.85
C ALA A 197 7.01 -3.79 13.17
N ASN A 198 6.59 -4.57 12.18
CA ASN A 198 7.35 -5.59 11.45
C ASN A 198 7.77 -6.83 12.27
N ALA A 199 7.42 -6.93 13.55
CA ALA A 199 7.68 -8.15 14.31
C ALA A 199 6.91 -9.34 13.70
N PRO A 200 7.49 -10.56 13.71
CA PRO A 200 6.77 -11.74 13.27
C PRO A 200 5.59 -12.03 14.20
N CYS A 201 4.49 -12.51 13.64
CA CYS A 201 3.30 -12.87 14.39
C CYS A 201 2.62 -14.12 13.82
N PHE A 202 1.92 -14.84 14.68
CA PHE A 202 1.10 -16.00 14.34
C PHE A 202 -0.40 -15.69 14.46
N SER A 203 -0.74 -14.70 15.27
CA SER A 203 -2.10 -14.23 15.52
C SER A 203 -2.12 -12.72 15.82
N ALA A 204 -3.30 -12.10 15.79
CA ALA A 204 -3.48 -10.71 16.18
C ALA A 204 -3.03 -10.42 17.63
N GLY A 205 -3.11 -11.41 18.53
CA GLY A 205 -2.70 -11.28 19.93
C GLY A 205 -1.19 -11.19 20.14
N ASP A 206 -0.37 -11.43 19.11
CA ASP A 206 1.09 -11.28 19.20
C ASP A 206 1.54 -9.83 19.02
N CYS A 207 0.69 -8.99 18.44
CA CYS A 207 1.00 -7.61 18.09
C CYS A 207 0.59 -6.62 19.20
N ALA A 208 1.38 -5.56 19.35
CA ALA A 208 1.05 -4.43 20.21
C ALA A 208 -0.24 -3.71 19.73
N PRO A 209 -0.92 -2.94 20.61
CA PRO A 209 -2.09 -2.17 20.20
C PRO A 209 -1.78 -1.21 19.05
N GLY A 210 -2.75 -1.00 18.15
CA GLY A 210 -2.54 -0.22 16.93
C GLY A 210 -1.99 -1.03 15.75
N LEU A 211 -1.62 -2.31 15.95
CA LEU A 211 -1.02 -3.16 14.92
C LEU A 211 -1.87 -4.40 14.62
N ALA A 212 -1.97 -4.74 13.34
CA ALA A 212 -2.61 -5.94 12.82
C ALA A 212 -1.57 -7.02 12.53
N CYS A 213 -1.87 -8.29 12.83
CA CYS A 213 -1.08 -9.40 12.30
C CYS A 213 -1.56 -9.74 10.88
N VAL A 214 -0.81 -9.35 9.85
CA VAL A 214 -1.16 -9.61 8.45
C VAL A 214 -0.24 -10.65 7.82
N THR A 215 -0.73 -11.35 6.80
CA THR A 215 0.05 -12.35 6.07
C THR A 215 0.71 -11.74 4.84
N GLU A 216 2.02 -11.93 4.73
CA GLU A 216 2.82 -11.61 3.54
C GLU A 216 3.58 -12.87 3.12
N GLY A 217 3.08 -13.57 2.10
CA GLY A 217 3.55 -14.92 1.77
C GLY A 217 3.13 -15.93 2.85
N GLU A 218 4.10 -16.63 3.45
CA GLU A 218 3.84 -17.64 4.48
C GLU A 218 3.95 -17.11 5.92
N ALA A 219 4.61 -15.96 6.11
CA ALA A 219 4.88 -15.37 7.40
C ALA A 219 3.87 -14.28 7.78
N GLY A 220 3.53 -14.19 9.07
CA GLY A 220 2.76 -13.08 9.61
C GLY A 220 3.68 -11.94 10.08
N ARG A 221 3.25 -10.70 9.90
CA ARG A 221 3.94 -9.50 10.41
C ARG A 221 2.96 -8.53 11.07
N CYS A 222 3.39 -7.91 12.16
CA CYS A 222 2.65 -6.83 12.82
C CYS A 222 2.80 -5.53 12.02
N LEU A 223 1.74 -5.06 11.35
CA LEU A 223 1.74 -3.79 10.62
C LEU A 223 0.73 -2.80 11.23
N PRO A 224 1.02 -1.49 11.26
CA PRO A 224 0.09 -0.50 11.81
C PRO A 224 -1.22 -0.46 11.04
N TYR A 225 -2.36 -0.38 11.72
CA TYR A 225 -3.63 -0.08 11.07
C TYR A 225 -3.59 1.34 10.48
N CYS A 226 -4.26 1.54 9.34
CA CYS A 226 -4.47 2.84 8.71
C CYS A 226 -5.96 3.03 8.41
N CYS A 227 -6.76 3.03 9.47
CA CYS A 227 -8.21 3.04 9.37
C CYS A 227 -8.75 4.46 9.10
N ASP A 228 -8.06 5.49 9.57
CA ASP A 228 -8.31 6.88 9.27
C ASP A 228 -7.39 7.41 8.17
N PHE A 229 -7.99 8.01 7.13
CA PHE A 229 -7.25 8.73 6.08
C PHE A 229 -6.49 9.96 6.62
N THR A 230 -6.83 10.45 7.81
CA THR A 230 -6.21 11.62 8.43
C THR A 230 -4.93 11.33 9.20
N THR A 231 -4.71 10.08 9.64
CA THR A 231 -3.44 9.66 10.24
C THR A 231 -2.65 8.92 9.16
N PRO A 232 -1.92 9.65 8.30
CA PRO A 232 -1.20 9.02 7.22
C PRO A 232 -0.20 8.04 7.80
N CYS A 233 0.00 6.93 7.10
CA CYS A 233 1.15 6.08 7.31
C CYS A 233 2.44 6.93 7.31
N GLU A 234 3.49 6.46 7.99
CA GLU A 234 4.77 7.18 8.02
C GLU A 234 5.32 7.38 6.59
N ALA A 235 6.17 8.40 6.41
CA ALA A 235 6.79 8.67 5.11
C ALA A 235 7.51 7.41 4.58
N GLY A 236 7.32 7.11 3.29
CA GLY A 236 7.83 5.87 2.69
C GLY A 236 6.99 4.61 2.96
N SER A 237 5.80 4.75 3.54
CA SER A 237 4.81 3.68 3.67
C SER A 237 3.44 4.17 3.22
N TYR A 238 2.52 3.29 2.83
CA TYR A 238 1.19 3.66 2.34
C TYR A 238 0.12 2.73 2.87
N CYS A 239 -1.13 3.21 2.90
CA CYS A 239 -2.25 2.41 3.37
C CYS A 239 -2.70 1.43 2.29
N ALA A 240 -2.73 0.13 2.61
CA ALA A 240 -3.20 -0.90 1.69
C ALA A 240 -3.95 -2.02 2.41
N PRO A 241 -4.94 -2.65 1.77
CA PRO A 241 -5.57 -3.84 2.30
C PRO A 241 -4.58 -5.01 2.29
N ARG A 242 -4.39 -5.66 3.43
CA ARG A 242 -3.61 -6.90 3.58
C ARG A 242 -4.46 -7.99 4.24
N PRO A 243 -4.29 -9.26 3.84
CA PRO A 243 -5.03 -10.35 4.44
C PRO A 243 -4.61 -10.52 5.90
N LEU A 244 -5.57 -10.48 6.82
CA LEU A 244 -5.34 -10.79 8.22
C LEU A 244 -4.83 -12.22 8.35
N ARG A 245 -3.85 -12.44 9.24
CA ARG A 245 -3.34 -13.77 9.54
C ARG A 245 -4.45 -14.60 10.19
N LYS A 246 -4.74 -15.75 9.57
CA LYS A 246 -5.70 -16.69 10.13
C LYS A 246 -5.16 -17.33 11.39
N GLY A 247 -6.01 -17.40 12.42
CA GLY A 247 -5.72 -18.19 13.61
C GLY A 247 -5.77 -19.69 13.32
N PRO A 248 -5.16 -20.54 14.17
CA PRO A 248 -5.15 -22.00 13.98
C PRO A 248 -6.55 -22.63 14.06
N ALA A 249 -7.52 -21.94 14.67
CA ALA A 249 -8.90 -22.39 14.79
C ALA A 249 -9.77 -22.04 13.57
N GLU A 250 -9.26 -21.24 12.64
CA GLU A 250 -10.02 -20.83 11.45
C GLU A 250 -9.88 -21.86 10.33
N SER A 251 -10.98 -22.14 9.63
CA SER A 251 -10.96 -23.06 8.49
C SER A 251 -10.03 -22.55 7.39
N SER A 252 -9.25 -23.46 6.80
CA SER A 252 -8.42 -23.18 5.61
C SER A 252 -9.21 -22.53 4.48
N ASP A 253 -10.50 -22.83 4.39
CA ASP A 253 -11.38 -22.45 3.27
C ASP A 253 -11.99 -21.04 3.43
N ALA A 254 -11.84 -20.40 4.58
CA ALA A 254 -12.36 -19.04 4.78
C ALA A 254 -11.62 -18.04 3.87
N GLU A 255 -12.32 -17.10 3.24
CA GLU A 255 -11.65 -16.02 2.51
C GLU A 255 -10.88 -15.13 3.50
N PRO A 256 -9.59 -14.82 3.26
CA PRO A 256 -8.82 -13.95 4.16
C PRO A 256 -9.47 -12.57 4.26
N THR A 257 -9.77 -12.09 5.47
CA THR A 257 -10.28 -10.72 5.64
C THR A 257 -9.19 -9.70 5.28
N PRO A 258 -9.44 -8.77 4.34
CA PRO A 258 -8.55 -7.65 4.12
C PRO A 258 -8.70 -6.61 5.24
N VAL A 259 -7.59 -6.25 5.89
CA VAL A 259 -7.50 -5.14 6.84
C VAL A 259 -6.60 -4.03 6.28
N PRO A 260 -6.95 -2.75 6.45
CA PRO A 260 -6.10 -1.66 5.99
C PRO A 260 -4.92 -1.47 6.94
N VAL A 261 -3.71 -1.60 6.41
CA VAL A 261 -2.46 -1.43 7.17
C VAL A 261 -1.44 -0.59 6.42
N CYS A 262 -0.50 0.00 7.15
CA CYS A 262 0.64 0.70 6.60
C CYS A 262 1.69 -0.28 6.10
N VAL A 263 1.89 -0.28 4.79
CA VAL A 263 2.85 -1.13 4.08
C VAL A 263 4.03 -0.28 3.63
N PRO A 264 5.28 -0.72 3.82
CA PRO A 264 6.44 -0.08 3.22
C PRO A 264 6.29 0.05 1.69
N ALA A 265 6.64 1.21 1.15
CA ALA A 265 6.64 1.44 -0.28
C ALA A 265 7.97 0.98 -0.89
N ASP A 266 7.92 0.41 -2.10
CA ASP A 266 9.13 -0.06 -2.78
C ASP A 266 10.01 1.08 -3.26
N GLY A 267 9.47 2.28 -3.50
CA GLY A 267 10.23 3.42 -4.04
C GLY A 267 10.74 3.19 -5.47
N CYS A 268 9.92 2.60 -6.33
CA CYS A 268 10.25 2.35 -7.73
C CYS A 268 10.24 3.64 -8.59
N SER A 269 10.83 3.59 -9.79
CA SER A 269 10.81 4.75 -10.69
C SER A 269 9.58 4.71 -11.61
N LEU A 270 8.88 5.83 -11.77
CA LEU A 270 7.82 5.94 -12.80
C LEU A 270 8.37 5.86 -14.23
N GLU A 271 9.70 5.98 -14.40
CA GLU A 271 10.37 5.75 -15.68
C GLU A 271 10.47 4.25 -16.03
N ASP A 272 10.25 3.35 -15.06
CA ASP A 272 10.29 1.91 -15.28
C ASP A 272 9.15 1.50 -16.23
N ARG A 273 9.52 0.93 -17.38
CA ARG A 273 8.54 0.50 -18.38
C ARG A 273 7.74 -0.71 -17.91
N TYR A 274 6.44 -0.67 -18.18
CA TYR A 274 5.54 -1.81 -18.01
C TYR A 274 4.85 -2.18 -19.34
N PRO A 275 4.77 -3.46 -19.71
CA PRO A 275 5.39 -4.61 -19.04
C PRO A 275 6.92 -4.55 -19.10
N CYS A 276 7.58 -5.15 -18.12
CA CYS A 276 9.04 -5.25 -18.12
C CYS A 276 9.51 -5.97 -19.38
N ALA A 277 10.38 -5.34 -20.18
CA ALA A 277 10.84 -5.92 -21.44
C ALA A 277 11.72 -7.15 -21.17
N SER A 278 11.56 -8.19 -21.99
CA SER A 278 12.39 -9.39 -21.91
C SER A 278 13.88 -9.04 -22.01
N GLY A 279 14.66 -9.43 -21.01
CA GLY A 279 16.11 -9.15 -20.95
C GLY A 279 16.49 -7.82 -20.32
N THR A 280 15.52 -7.05 -19.81
CA THR A 280 15.79 -5.88 -18.96
C THR A 280 15.51 -6.21 -17.49
N GLU A 281 16.32 -5.67 -16.60
CA GLU A 281 16.09 -5.77 -15.15
C GLU A 281 15.18 -4.61 -14.74
N CYS A 282 13.91 -4.91 -14.47
CA CYS A 282 12.97 -3.94 -13.91
C CYS A 282 12.82 -4.19 -12.42
N ARG A 283 12.66 -3.12 -11.65
CA ARG A 283 12.43 -3.20 -10.21
C ARG A 283 11.10 -3.90 -9.88
N CYS A 284 10.05 -3.56 -10.63
CA CYS A 284 8.75 -4.21 -10.51
C CYS A 284 8.70 -5.50 -11.34
N GLN A 285 8.55 -6.63 -10.65
CA GLN A 285 8.53 -7.97 -11.26
C GLN A 285 7.12 -8.57 -11.24
N GLY A 286 6.93 -9.71 -11.92
CA GLY A 286 5.71 -10.52 -11.78
C GLY A 286 4.42 -9.86 -12.26
N GLY A 287 4.50 -8.99 -13.28
CA GLY A 287 3.32 -8.28 -13.80
C GLY A 287 2.87 -7.11 -12.92
N THR A 288 3.76 -6.59 -12.08
CA THR A 288 3.56 -5.32 -11.38
C THR A 288 4.20 -4.17 -12.16
N ALA A 289 3.67 -2.97 -11.96
CA ALA A 289 4.19 -1.73 -12.50
C ALA A 289 4.50 -0.75 -11.37
N CYS A 290 5.38 0.20 -11.63
CA CYS A 290 5.59 1.29 -10.69
C CYS A 290 4.41 2.25 -10.72
N MET A 291 3.76 2.44 -9.57
CA MET A 291 2.57 3.26 -9.42
C MET A 291 2.71 4.19 -8.22
N VAL A 292 2.14 5.39 -8.31
CA VAL A 292 2.11 6.36 -7.22
C VAL A 292 1.00 5.99 -6.24
N VAL A 293 1.34 5.93 -4.96
CA VAL A 293 0.44 5.47 -3.88
C VAL A 293 0.11 6.53 -2.84
N ARG A 294 0.79 7.68 -2.90
CA ARG A 294 0.59 8.82 -1.98
C ARG A 294 0.74 10.15 -2.72
N ASP A 295 0.24 11.19 -2.08
CA ASP A 295 0.32 12.59 -2.50
C ASP A 295 1.70 13.22 -2.34
N ASP A 296 2.62 12.59 -1.63
CA ASP A 296 4.02 12.98 -1.56
C ASP A 296 4.88 12.37 -2.70
N GLY A 297 4.25 11.72 -3.68
CA GLY A 297 4.93 11.06 -4.79
C GLY A 297 5.52 9.70 -4.45
N THR A 298 5.25 9.14 -3.26
CA THR A 298 5.68 7.78 -2.91
C THR A 298 5.17 6.77 -3.94
N THR A 299 6.06 5.90 -4.41
CA THR A 299 5.78 4.88 -5.43
C THR A 299 5.99 3.47 -4.90
N THR A 300 5.27 2.49 -5.45
CA THR A 300 5.46 1.07 -5.13
C THR A 300 5.08 0.20 -6.32
N CYS A 301 5.52 -1.07 -6.31
CA CYS A 301 5.21 -2.03 -7.35
C CYS A 301 3.83 -2.67 -7.10
N LEU A 302 2.83 -2.27 -7.87
CA LEU A 302 1.46 -2.79 -7.79
C LEU A 302 1.03 -3.44 -9.08
N LYS A 303 0.08 -4.37 -8.99
CA LYS A 303 -0.59 -4.91 -10.18
C LYS A 303 -1.52 -3.82 -10.75
N PRO A 304 -1.32 -3.38 -12.00
CA PRO A 304 -2.21 -2.40 -12.59
C PRO A 304 -3.65 -2.92 -12.70
N GLY A 305 -4.62 -2.04 -12.48
CA GLY A 305 -6.02 -2.27 -12.80
C GLY A 305 -6.31 -2.09 -14.30
N SER A 306 -7.58 -1.90 -14.62
CA SER A 306 -8.04 -1.70 -16.01
C SER A 306 -8.51 -0.28 -16.31
N GLY A 307 -8.77 0.54 -15.28
CA GLY A 307 -9.36 1.87 -15.43
C GLY A 307 -8.45 2.84 -16.18
N GLN A 308 -8.95 3.40 -17.28
CA GLN A 308 -8.30 4.44 -18.08
C GLN A 308 -8.72 5.84 -17.63
N GLN A 309 -8.16 6.90 -18.25
CA GLN A 309 -8.53 8.29 -18.02
C GLN A 309 -10.05 8.51 -17.87
N GLY A 310 -10.47 8.97 -16.69
CA GLY A 310 -11.86 9.28 -16.37
C GLY A 310 -12.74 8.09 -15.94
N GLU A 311 -12.24 6.85 -16.04
CA GLU A 311 -12.90 5.63 -15.57
C GLU A 311 -12.69 5.41 -14.07
N GLU A 312 -13.45 4.50 -13.47
CA GLU A 312 -13.35 4.15 -12.05
C GLU A 312 -12.08 3.35 -11.72
N CYS A 313 -11.60 3.50 -10.49
CA CYS A 313 -10.46 2.74 -9.97
C CYS A 313 -10.81 1.24 -9.78
N PRO A 314 -9.84 0.30 -9.88
CA PRO A 314 -8.38 0.49 -9.95
C PRO A 314 -7.86 0.84 -11.35
N CYS A 315 -6.88 1.75 -11.38
CA CYS A 315 -6.35 2.33 -12.61
C CYS A 315 -5.32 1.46 -13.32
N ALA A 316 -5.30 1.56 -14.64
CA ALA A 316 -4.27 0.99 -15.49
C ALA A 316 -2.89 1.62 -15.21
N TRP A 317 -1.84 1.03 -15.79
CA TRP A 317 -0.51 1.59 -15.72
C TRP A 317 -0.48 3.01 -16.32
N ASN A 318 0.42 3.86 -15.81
CA ASN A 318 0.53 5.27 -16.16
C ASN A 318 -0.71 6.12 -15.80
N HIS A 319 -1.51 5.67 -14.83
CA HIS A 319 -2.64 6.41 -14.28
C HIS A 319 -2.64 6.35 -12.75
N VAL A 320 -3.26 7.34 -12.11
CA VAL A 320 -3.45 7.44 -10.65
C VAL A 320 -4.93 7.58 -10.33
N CYS A 321 -5.37 6.92 -9.25
CA CYS A 321 -6.76 6.98 -8.77
C CYS A 321 -7.03 8.21 -7.90
N SER A 322 -7.75 9.19 -8.44
CA SER A 322 -8.16 10.39 -7.69
C SER A 322 -9.06 10.06 -6.50
N LYS A 323 -8.64 10.38 -5.26
CA LYS A 323 -9.48 10.20 -4.05
C LYS A 323 -10.78 10.99 -4.12
N VAL A 324 -10.75 12.17 -4.75
CA VAL A 324 -11.90 13.08 -4.77
C VAL A 324 -13.01 12.55 -5.67
N THR A 325 -12.64 12.00 -6.83
CA THR A 325 -13.60 11.61 -7.87
C THR A 325 -13.74 10.09 -8.03
N ASN A 326 -12.90 9.31 -7.34
CA ASN A 326 -12.73 7.87 -7.55
C ASN A 326 -12.53 7.51 -9.04
N ARG A 327 -11.70 8.30 -9.72
CA ARG A 327 -11.46 8.18 -11.16
C ARG A 327 -9.99 8.25 -11.50
N CYS A 328 -9.62 7.57 -12.57
CA CYS A 328 -8.25 7.48 -13.03
C CYS A 328 -7.82 8.73 -13.79
N ILE A 329 -6.64 9.23 -13.48
CA ILE A 329 -6.01 10.39 -14.13
C ILE A 329 -4.67 9.93 -14.69
N GLN A 330 -4.45 10.17 -15.98
CA GLN A 330 -3.26 9.81 -16.73
C GLN A 330 -2.07 10.65 -16.26
N ILE A 331 -0.96 9.97 -15.98
CA ILE A 331 0.34 10.57 -15.73
C ILE A 331 1.01 10.87 -17.08
N CYS A 332 1.72 11.98 -17.14
CA CYS A 332 2.52 12.36 -18.28
C CYS A 332 3.88 12.88 -17.86
N ARG A 333 4.82 12.83 -18.80
CA ARG A 333 6.11 13.48 -18.71
C ARG A 333 6.03 14.92 -19.19
N THR A 334 6.44 15.83 -18.32
CA THR A 334 6.55 17.27 -18.60
C THR A 334 7.76 17.61 -19.46
N ASP A 335 8.75 16.72 -19.54
CA ASP A 335 9.96 16.86 -20.36
C ASP A 335 9.88 16.09 -21.69
N ALA A 336 8.75 15.45 -21.98
CA ALA A 336 8.57 14.74 -23.24
C ALA A 336 8.47 15.71 -24.42
N THR A 337 9.12 15.35 -25.54
CA THR A 337 9.04 16.11 -26.79
C THR A 337 7.72 15.87 -27.53
N GLU A 338 7.07 14.73 -27.29
CA GLU A 338 5.78 14.36 -27.86
C GLU A 338 4.71 14.36 -26.76
N SER A 339 3.49 14.79 -27.11
CA SER A 339 2.37 14.86 -26.15
C SER A 339 1.88 13.45 -25.81
N GLU A 340 2.13 13.00 -24.58
CA GLU A 340 1.57 11.75 -24.03
C GLU A 340 0.08 11.90 -23.69
N CYS A 341 -0.41 13.13 -23.55
CA CYS A 341 -1.78 13.47 -23.15
C CYS A 341 -2.76 13.61 -24.33
N GLY A 342 -2.35 13.26 -25.55
CA GLY A 342 -3.18 13.49 -26.74
C GLY A 342 -3.53 14.98 -26.92
N GLU A 343 -4.84 15.30 -26.91
CA GLU A 343 -5.35 16.68 -27.00
C GLU A 343 -5.26 17.48 -25.68
N GLN A 344 -5.00 16.80 -24.56
CA GLN A 344 -4.85 17.43 -23.25
C GLN A 344 -3.44 17.99 -23.06
N LYS A 345 -3.24 18.81 -22.01
CA LYS A 345 -1.93 19.35 -21.66
C LYS A 345 -1.35 18.60 -20.47
N CYS A 346 -0.05 18.32 -20.53
CA CYS A 346 0.67 17.83 -19.36
C CYS A 346 0.92 19.00 -18.40
N GLN A 347 0.37 18.94 -17.19
CA GLN A 347 0.58 19.92 -16.14
C GLN A 347 1.41 19.30 -15.02
N ALA A 348 2.58 19.90 -14.73
CA ALA A 348 3.41 19.50 -13.60
C ALA A 348 2.61 19.50 -12.29
N ALA A 349 2.86 18.50 -11.46
CA ALA A 349 2.16 18.26 -10.22
C ALA A 349 3.17 18.16 -9.08
N SER A 350 2.92 18.84 -7.97
CA SER A 350 3.78 18.77 -6.77
C SER A 350 3.78 17.40 -6.12
N GLU A 351 2.75 16.61 -6.42
CA GLU A 351 2.49 15.29 -5.83
C GLU A 351 3.18 14.17 -6.60
N LEU A 352 3.89 14.48 -7.68
CA LEU A 352 4.61 13.52 -8.50
C LEU A 352 6.12 13.81 -8.47
N PRO A 353 6.98 12.80 -8.71
CA PRO A 353 8.40 13.03 -8.90
C PRO A 353 8.68 14.07 -9.99
N ASP A 354 9.86 14.67 -9.93
CA ASP A 354 10.30 15.63 -10.94
C ASP A 354 10.13 15.08 -12.36
N LYS A 355 9.76 15.97 -13.28
CA LYS A 355 9.45 15.70 -14.69
C LYS A 355 8.12 15.00 -14.94
N PHE A 356 7.34 14.63 -13.93
CA PHE A 356 6.00 14.08 -14.11
C PHE A 356 4.90 15.11 -13.83
N GLY A 357 3.74 14.87 -14.43
CA GLY A 357 2.55 15.70 -14.32
C GLY A 357 1.29 14.90 -14.57
N PHE A 358 0.15 15.58 -14.54
CA PHE A 358 -1.15 15.01 -14.90
C PHE A 358 -1.63 15.56 -16.24
N CYS A 359 -2.29 14.72 -17.03
CA CYS A 359 -3.00 15.16 -18.22
C CYS A 359 -4.27 15.91 -17.81
N VAL A 360 -4.29 17.22 -18.08
CA VAL A 360 -5.40 18.12 -17.74
C VAL A 360 -6.03 18.72 -18.99
N GLY A 361 -7.36 18.88 -18.96
CA GLY A 361 -8.15 19.42 -20.06
C GLY A 361 -9.40 18.60 -20.32
N PRO A 362 -10.31 19.08 -21.19
CA PRO A 362 -11.52 18.34 -21.53
C PRO A 362 -11.15 16.99 -22.15
N VAL A 363 -11.63 15.91 -21.53
CA VAL A 363 -11.68 14.59 -22.15
C VAL A 363 -12.86 14.68 -23.13
N ARG A 364 -12.60 14.57 -24.44
CA ARG A 364 -13.67 14.55 -25.45
C ARG A 364 -14.36 13.21 -25.51
#